data_AF-A0A6J5VLX6-F1
#
_entry.id   AF-A0A6J5VLX6-F1
#
_cell.length_a   1.000
_cell.length_b   1.000
_cell.length_c   1.000
_cell.angle_alpha   90.00
_cell.angle_beta   90.00
_cell.angle_gamma   90.00
#
_symmetry.space_group_name_H-M   'P 1'
#
loop_
_entity.id
_entity.type
_entity.pdbx_description
1 polymer ?
#
loop_
_entity_poly.entity_id
_entity_poly.type
_entity_poly.pdbx_seq_one_letter_code
_entity_poly.pdbx_strand_id
1 'polypeptide(L)'
;MIYRAILDTFYLTDEQLHNSPSRKDGIDEATETMLRIYGCELIQESGILLKLPQAVMATGQVLFHRFYCKKSFAGFDVKKVAASCLWLASKLEEECPKKARQVIIVFHRMECRRENKLATEPLDLNSKKYSDLKTELSRAERHILKEMGFVCHVEHPHKFISNYLATLGTPTPRELTQEAWNLANDSLRTTLCVRFKSEVVACGVVYAAARRFRVPLPENPPWWKAFDAEKSGIDQVCRVLAHLYSLPKANYIPVCKDGGDSSFTNKSWNSISQPIPKENSPSAIDDKSKEREKERDIGRYRSMTEVIVPRIEQQKIRGHLEKSRHHRDRDYHNSSYSSRDEDRHRHHSYA
;
A
#
# COMPACT_ATOMS: atom_id res chain seq x y z
N MET A 1 -17.21 -3.92 -25.68
CA MET A 1 -17.70 -4.43 -24.38
C MET A 1 -17.51 -3.35 -23.34
N ILE A 2 -18.53 -3.12 -22.53
CA ILE A 2 -18.74 -1.95 -21.68
C ILE A 2 -17.71 -1.94 -20.54
N TYR A 3 -16.76 -1.01 -20.55
CA TYR A 3 -16.08 -0.58 -19.33
C TYR A 3 -17.13 0.08 -18.45
N ARG A 4 -17.87 -0.71 -17.68
CA ARG A 4 -18.61 -0.18 -16.55
C ARG A 4 -17.51 0.33 -15.63
N ALA A 5 -17.33 1.64 -15.55
CA ALA A 5 -16.66 2.26 -14.41
C ALA A 5 -17.42 1.74 -13.19
N ILE A 6 -16.87 0.72 -12.53
CA ILE A 6 -17.34 0.30 -11.23
C ILE A 6 -16.93 1.47 -10.35
N LEU A 7 -17.84 2.45 -10.24
CA LEU A 7 -17.64 3.61 -9.39
C LEU A 7 -17.39 3.08 -8.00
N ASP A 8 -16.16 3.26 -7.54
CA ASP A 8 -15.82 3.00 -6.16
C ASP A 8 -16.62 4.01 -5.33
N THR A 9 -17.62 3.51 -4.60
CA THR A 9 -18.60 4.33 -3.86
C THR A 9 -18.40 4.22 -2.35
N PHE A 10 -17.32 3.56 -1.92
CA PHE A 10 -17.02 3.39 -0.51
C PHE A 10 -16.27 4.60 0.04
N TYR A 11 -16.99 5.70 0.23
CA TYR A 11 -16.50 6.90 0.91
C TYR A 11 -17.38 7.24 2.11
N LEU A 12 -16.73 7.53 3.23
CA LEU A 12 -17.37 7.78 4.52
C LEU A 12 -17.11 9.20 4.97
N THR A 13 -18.10 9.79 5.63
CA THR A 13 -17.95 11.09 6.29
C THR A 13 -17.16 10.94 7.59
N ASP A 14 -16.60 12.04 8.08
CA ASP A 14 -15.87 12.04 9.35
C ASP A 14 -16.79 11.66 10.53
N GLU A 15 -18.07 12.00 10.47
CA GLU A 15 -19.08 11.57 11.45
C GLU A 15 -19.29 10.06 11.45
N GLN A 16 -19.38 9.44 10.26
CA GLN A 16 -19.51 7.98 10.13
C GLN A 16 -18.28 7.24 10.67
N LEU A 17 -17.08 7.81 10.48
CA LEU A 17 -15.84 7.27 11.03
C LEU A 17 -15.74 7.46 12.54
N HIS A 18 -16.19 8.60 13.06
CA HIS A 18 -16.25 8.82 14.51
C HIS A 18 -17.22 7.85 15.20
N ASN A 19 -18.35 7.55 14.55
CA ASN A 19 -19.36 6.60 15.03
C ASN A 19 -19.11 5.15 14.55
N SER A 20 -17.85 4.72 14.58
CA SER A 20 -17.44 3.40 14.08
C SER A 20 -18.11 2.24 14.84
N PRO A 21 -18.27 1.05 14.23
CA PRO A 21 -18.72 -0.15 14.94
C PRO A 21 -17.86 -0.50 16.16
N SER A 22 -16.55 -0.24 16.09
CA SER A 22 -15.63 -0.48 17.21
C SER A 22 -15.85 0.48 18.37
N ARG A 23 -16.20 1.74 18.11
CA ARG A 23 -16.58 2.72 19.13
C ARG A 23 -17.83 2.27 19.87
N LYS A 24 -18.83 1.75 19.14
CA LYS A 24 -20.07 1.21 19.71
C LYS A 24 -19.83 0.00 20.63
N ASP A 25 -18.77 -0.77 20.36
CA ASP A 25 -18.36 -1.91 21.19
C ASP A 25 -17.42 -1.54 22.35
N GLY A 26 -17.13 -0.25 22.55
CA GLY A 26 -16.31 0.27 23.65
C GLY A 26 -14.82 0.38 23.38
N ILE A 27 -14.38 0.30 22.11
CA ILE A 27 -12.96 0.51 21.74
C ILE A 27 -12.71 1.99 21.53
N ASP A 28 -11.67 2.54 22.15
CA ASP A 28 -11.33 3.96 22.09
C ASP A 28 -10.61 4.39 20.80
N GLU A 29 -10.72 5.70 20.53
CA GLU A 29 -9.78 6.53 19.77
C GLU A 29 -8.57 5.83 19.13
N ALA A 30 -7.57 5.82 20.01
CA ALA A 30 -6.20 5.50 19.75
C ALA A 30 -6.04 4.00 19.54
N THR A 31 -6.76 3.16 20.30
CA THR A 31 -6.71 1.71 20.15
C THR A 31 -7.18 1.27 18.76
N GLU A 32 -8.30 1.82 18.26
CA GLU A 32 -8.76 1.50 16.91
C GLU A 32 -7.74 1.92 15.84
N THR A 33 -7.18 3.13 15.99
CA THR A 33 -6.14 3.65 15.09
C THR A 33 -4.90 2.75 15.11
N MET A 34 -4.45 2.33 16.29
CA MET A 34 -3.31 1.44 16.48
C MET A 34 -3.52 0.08 15.81
N LEU A 35 -4.71 -0.50 15.98
CA LEU A 35 -5.08 -1.77 15.37
C LEU A 35 -5.16 -1.69 13.85
N ARG A 36 -5.64 -0.56 13.32
CA ARG A 36 -5.65 -0.32 11.86
C ARG A 36 -4.24 -0.29 11.30
N ILE A 37 -3.33 0.49 11.91
CA ILE A 37 -1.93 0.57 11.50
C ILE A 37 -1.26 -0.80 11.63
N TYR A 38 -1.48 -1.50 12.75
CA TYR A 38 -0.94 -2.84 13.00
C TYR A 38 -1.37 -3.85 11.92
N GLY A 39 -2.66 -3.88 11.56
CA GLY A 39 -3.17 -4.75 10.50
C GLY A 39 -2.56 -4.42 9.14
N CYS A 40 -2.44 -3.13 8.80
CA CYS A 40 -1.79 -2.70 7.56
C CYS A 40 -0.31 -3.08 7.50
N GLU A 41 0.41 -3.04 8.63
CA GLU A 41 1.80 -3.51 8.74
C GLU A 41 1.88 -5.03 8.55
N LEU A 42 0.97 -5.81 9.12
CA LEU A 42 0.92 -7.25 8.88
C LEU A 42 0.73 -7.59 7.40
N ILE A 43 -0.17 -6.87 6.71
CA ILE A 43 -0.43 -7.06 5.27
C ILE A 43 0.82 -6.73 4.45
N GLN A 44 1.49 -5.61 4.75
CA GLN A 44 2.70 -5.20 4.04
C GLN A 44 3.86 -6.18 4.26
N GLU A 45 4.14 -6.55 5.52
CA GLU A 45 5.23 -7.48 5.83
C GLU A 45 5.01 -8.87 5.22
N SER A 46 3.79 -9.40 5.34
CA SER A 46 3.46 -10.71 4.76
C SER A 46 3.48 -10.68 3.23
N GLY A 47 3.05 -9.58 2.60
CA GLY A 47 3.14 -9.39 1.16
C GLY A 47 4.57 -9.41 0.64
N ILE A 48 5.49 -8.73 1.33
CA ILE A 48 6.93 -8.77 1.02
C ILE A 48 7.47 -10.19 1.15
N LEU A 49 7.15 -10.90 2.23
CA LEU A 49 7.60 -12.29 2.45
C LEU A 49 7.04 -13.27 1.41
N LEU A 50 5.83 -13.01 0.91
CA LEU A 50 5.19 -13.78 -0.15
C LEU A 50 5.64 -13.37 -1.56
N LYS A 51 6.48 -12.33 -1.68
CA LYS A 51 6.91 -11.71 -2.95
C LYS A 51 5.72 -11.27 -3.80
N LEU A 52 4.74 -10.61 -3.18
CA LEU A 52 3.59 -10.04 -3.85
C LEU A 52 3.92 -8.63 -4.38
N PRO A 53 3.32 -8.19 -5.51
CA PRO A 53 3.47 -6.83 -5.98
C PRO A 53 2.78 -5.83 -5.03
N GLN A 54 3.27 -4.59 -5.00
CA GLN A 54 2.72 -3.54 -4.11
C GLN A 54 1.22 -3.28 -4.33
N ALA A 55 0.72 -3.44 -5.56
CA ALA A 55 -0.71 -3.32 -5.85
C ALA A 55 -1.57 -4.31 -5.03
N VAL A 56 -1.11 -5.56 -4.85
CA VAL A 56 -1.80 -6.56 -4.01
C VAL A 56 -1.84 -6.12 -2.54
N MET A 57 -0.72 -5.62 -2.03
CA MET A 57 -0.63 -5.14 -0.64
C MET A 57 -1.55 -3.94 -0.43
N ALA A 58 -1.56 -2.99 -1.37
CA ALA A 58 -2.44 -1.83 -1.35
C ALA A 58 -3.93 -2.24 -1.37
N THR A 59 -4.32 -3.14 -2.29
CA THR A 59 -5.69 -3.67 -2.35
C THR A 59 -6.07 -4.35 -1.03
N GLY A 60 -5.16 -5.15 -0.44
CA GLY A 60 -5.37 -5.77 0.87
C GLY A 60 -5.62 -4.77 1.99
N GLN A 61 -4.82 -3.70 2.07
CA GLN A 61 -4.95 -2.64 3.08
C GLN A 61 -6.27 -1.88 2.93
N VAL A 62 -6.70 -1.55 1.70
CA VAL A 62 -7.99 -0.90 1.48
C VAL A 62 -9.16 -1.79 1.88
N LEU A 63 -9.16 -3.07 1.47
CA LEU A 63 -10.20 -4.02 1.88
C LEU A 63 -10.27 -4.16 3.40
N PHE A 64 -9.12 -4.18 4.06
CA PHE A 64 -9.01 -4.22 5.51
C PHE A 64 -9.61 -2.96 6.17
N HIS A 65 -9.28 -1.77 5.69
CA HIS A 65 -9.86 -0.52 6.17
C HIS A 65 -11.38 -0.50 6.02
N ARG A 66 -11.88 -0.87 4.82
CA ARG A 66 -13.32 -0.93 4.52
C ARG A 66 -14.06 -1.91 5.42
N PHE A 67 -13.48 -3.09 5.65
CA PHE A 67 -14.07 -4.10 6.51
C PHE A 67 -14.31 -3.57 7.93
N TYR A 68 -13.30 -2.95 8.54
CA TYR A 68 -13.42 -2.37 9.88
C TYR A 68 -14.18 -1.05 9.93
N CYS A 69 -14.65 -0.51 8.81
CA CYS A 69 -15.66 0.55 8.85
C CYS A 69 -17.08 0.00 9.05
N LYS A 70 -17.30 -1.28 8.70
CA LYS A 70 -18.60 -1.98 8.82
C LYS A 70 -18.65 -2.97 9.99
N LYS A 71 -17.51 -3.51 10.39
CA LYS A 71 -17.34 -4.46 11.48
C LYS A 71 -16.41 -3.91 12.56
N SER A 72 -16.49 -4.53 13.73
CA SER A 72 -15.72 -4.13 14.89
C SER A 72 -14.54 -5.06 15.15
N PHE A 73 -13.42 -4.50 15.59
CA PHE A 73 -12.28 -5.24 16.15
C PHE A 73 -12.63 -6.08 17.38
N ALA A 74 -13.74 -5.78 18.07
CA ALA A 74 -14.22 -6.61 19.17
C ALA A 74 -14.82 -7.95 18.70
N GLY A 75 -15.36 -8.01 17.47
CA GLY A 75 -15.98 -9.21 16.91
C GLY A 75 -15.13 -9.93 15.87
N PHE A 76 -14.06 -9.30 15.36
CA PHE A 76 -13.19 -9.90 14.36
C PHE A 76 -11.73 -9.62 14.72
N ASP A 77 -10.94 -10.70 14.79
CA ASP A 77 -9.51 -10.60 15.11
C ASP A 77 -8.72 -9.95 13.96
N VAL A 78 -7.87 -8.98 14.32
CA VAL A 78 -7.07 -8.20 13.36
C VAL A 78 -6.13 -9.06 12.52
N LYS A 79 -5.51 -10.10 13.11
CA LYS A 79 -4.52 -10.94 12.43
C LYS A 79 -5.20 -11.84 11.41
N LYS A 80 -6.33 -12.45 11.80
CA LYS A 80 -7.14 -13.30 10.92
C LYS A 80 -7.70 -12.50 9.74
N VAL A 81 -8.27 -11.32 9.99
CA VAL A 81 -8.80 -10.47 8.92
C VAL A 81 -7.69 -9.96 8.01
N ALA A 82 -6.55 -9.53 8.54
CA ALA A 82 -5.40 -9.10 7.74
C ALA A 82 -4.92 -10.22 6.80
N ALA A 83 -4.80 -11.46 7.29
CA ALA A 83 -4.42 -12.61 6.48
C ALA A 83 -5.43 -12.89 5.35
N SER A 84 -6.73 -12.84 5.67
CA SER A 84 -7.80 -13.03 4.68
C SER A 84 -7.87 -11.89 3.66
N CYS A 85 -7.66 -10.64 4.07
CA CYS A 85 -7.61 -9.49 3.15
C CYS A 85 -6.47 -9.63 2.15
N LEU A 86 -5.26 -9.99 2.60
CA LEU A 86 -4.13 -10.22 1.68
C LEU A 86 -4.38 -11.41 0.76
N TRP A 87 -4.91 -12.51 1.31
CA TRP A 87 -5.21 -13.70 0.52
C TRP A 87 -6.25 -13.40 -0.57
N LEU A 88 -7.33 -12.71 -0.22
CA LEU A 88 -8.35 -12.25 -1.17
C LEU A 88 -7.74 -11.31 -2.21
N ALA A 89 -6.99 -10.28 -1.79
CA ALA A 89 -6.33 -9.35 -2.70
C ALA A 89 -5.41 -10.06 -3.70
N SER A 90 -4.67 -11.09 -3.26
CA SER A 90 -3.81 -11.87 -4.16
C SER A 90 -4.58 -12.64 -5.24
N LYS A 91 -5.86 -12.94 -5.01
CA LYS A 91 -6.74 -13.57 -5.99
C LYS A 91 -7.42 -12.56 -6.92
N LEU A 92 -7.62 -11.33 -6.45
CA LEU A 92 -8.22 -10.25 -7.24
C LEU A 92 -7.23 -9.67 -8.25
N GLU A 93 -5.94 -9.64 -7.91
CA GLU A 93 -4.88 -9.19 -8.81
C GLU A 93 -4.33 -10.38 -9.61
N GLU A 94 -4.58 -10.40 -10.92
CA GLU A 94 -4.50 -11.58 -11.80
C GLU A 94 -3.11 -12.26 -11.90
N GLU A 95 -2.03 -11.57 -11.52
CA GLU A 95 -0.66 -12.01 -11.83
C GLU A 95 -0.04 -12.99 -10.81
N CYS A 96 -0.64 -13.22 -9.61
CA CYS A 96 0.01 -14.03 -8.56
C CYS A 96 -0.94 -14.62 -7.47
N PRO A 97 -1.92 -15.49 -7.81
CA PRO A 97 -2.78 -16.10 -6.79
C PRO A 97 -1.97 -16.97 -5.81
N LYS A 98 -2.02 -16.63 -4.51
CA LYS A 98 -1.34 -17.41 -3.47
C LYS A 98 -2.28 -18.48 -2.89
N LYS A 99 -1.71 -19.65 -2.61
CA LYS A 99 -2.43 -20.73 -1.92
C LYS A 99 -2.61 -20.35 -0.45
N ALA A 100 -3.76 -20.68 0.14
CA ALA A 100 -4.04 -20.47 1.57
C ALA A 100 -2.89 -20.96 2.48
N ARG A 101 -2.32 -22.13 2.16
CA ARG A 101 -1.15 -22.69 2.85
C ARG A 101 0.01 -21.69 2.97
N GLN A 102 0.35 -21.00 1.89
CA GLN A 102 1.49 -20.07 1.87
C GLN A 102 1.22 -18.86 2.77
N VAL A 103 0.02 -18.31 2.71
CA VAL A 103 -0.39 -17.18 3.56
C VAL A 103 -0.35 -17.58 5.04
N ILE A 104 -0.94 -18.72 5.40
CA ILE A 104 -0.98 -19.21 6.79
C ILE A 104 0.45 -19.42 7.35
N ILE A 105 1.33 -20.06 6.58
CA ILE A 105 2.72 -20.29 7.01
C ILE A 105 3.46 -18.96 7.25
N VAL A 106 3.26 -17.96 6.39
CA VAL A 106 3.91 -16.65 6.55
C VAL A 106 3.38 -15.92 7.78
N PHE A 107 2.06 -15.86 7.98
CA PHE A 107 1.47 -15.24 9.16
C PHE A 107 1.90 -15.96 10.46
N HIS A 108 1.93 -17.29 10.46
CA HIS A 108 2.47 -18.08 11.57
C HIS A 108 3.91 -17.70 11.90
N ARG A 109 4.78 -17.67 10.88
CA ARG A 109 6.21 -17.32 11.06
C ARG A 109 6.38 -15.89 11.58
N MET A 110 5.59 -14.95 11.07
CA MET A 110 5.64 -13.55 11.52
C MET A 110 5.25 -13.41 12.99
N GLU A 111 4.21 -14.13 13.42
CA GLU A 111 3.78 -14.10 14.81
C GLU A 111 4.83 -14.73 15.74
N CYS A 112 5.37 -15.90 15.40
CA CYS A 112 6.48 -16.51 16.16
C CYS A 112 7.66 -15.56 16.33
N ARG A 113 8.03 -14.83 15.27
CA ARG A 113 9.12 -13.84 15.31
C ARG A 113 8.80 -12.69 16.25
N ARG A 114 7.56 -12.16 16.21
CA ARG A 114 7.13 -11.05 17.09
C ARG A 114 7.05 -11.47 18.56
N GLU A 115 6.84 -12.75 18.83
CA GLU A 115 6.84 -13.35 20.18
C GLU A 115 8.24 -13.78 20.67
N ASN A 116 9.32 -13.44 19.96
CA ASN A 116 10.70 -13.84 20.27
C ASN A 116 10.90 -15.37 20.40
N LYS A 117 10.12 -16.17 19.68
CA LYS A 117 10.31 -17.63 19.62
C LYS A 117 11.50 -17.93 18.71
N LEU A 118 12.70 -17.93 19.30
CA LEU A 118 14.02 -18.10 18.65
C LEU A 118 14.12 -19.40 17.84
N ALA A 119 13.42 -20.46 18.26
CA ALA A 119 13.20 -21.67 17.49
C ALA A 119 11.79 -21.61 16.87
N THR A 120 11.69 -21.14 15.63
CA THR A 120 10.42 -21.18 14.90
C THR A 120 10.17 -22.62 14.45
N GLU A 121 9.45 -23.40 15.25
CA GLU A 121 8.97 -24.70 14.78
C GLU A 121 8.07 -24.49 13.56
N PRO A 122 8.32 -25.23 12.46
CA PRO A 122 7.45 -25.19 11.30
C PRO A 122 6.02 -25.58 11.70
N LEU A 123 5.02 -24.86 11.16
CA LEU A 123 3.63 -25.25 11.35
C LEU A 123 3.39 -26.62 10.72
N ASP A 124 3.01 -27.61 11.54
CA ASP A 124 2.61 -28.92 11.07
C ASP A 124 1.31 -28.82 10.24
N LEU A 125 1.38 -29.26 8.99
CA LEU A 125 0.28 -29.18 8.02
C LEU A 125 -0.78 -30.26 8.24
N ASN A 126 -0.46 -31.31 8.98
CA ASN A 126 -1.42 -32.35 9.35
C ASN A 126 -2.07 -32.05 10.71
N SER A 127 -1.63 -31.00 11.40
CA SER A 127 -2.18 -30.62 12.68
C SER A 127 -3.62 -30.11 12.56
N LYS A 128 -4.43 -30.41 13.59
CA LYS A 128 -5.77 -29.82 13.74
C LYS A 128 -5.73 -28.30 13.63
N LYS A 129 -4.70 -27.68 14.20
CA LYS A 129 -4.49 -26.23 14.16
C LYS A 129 -4.41 -25.67 12.75
N TYR A 130 -3.61 -26.29 11.86
CA TYR A 130 -3.52 -25.83 10.49
C TYR A 130 -4.88 -25.93 9.78
N SER A 131 -5.63 -27.01 10.03
CA SER A 131 -7.00 -27.18 9.52
C SER A 131 -7.95 -26.09 10.02
N ASP A 132 -7.87 -25.77 11.31
CA ASP A 132 -8.68 -24.71 11.93
C ASP A 132 -8.33 -23.34 11.33
N LEU A 133 -7.03 -22.99 11.24
CA LEU A 133 -6.57 -21.74 10.61
C LEU A 133 -7.01 -21.61 9.15
N LYS A 134 -6.98 -22.70 8.38
CA LYS A 134 -7.46 -22.72 6.99
C LYS A 134 -8.97 -22.48 6.91
N THR A 135 -9.73 -23.04 7.83
CA THR A 135 -11.17 -22.84 7.96
C THR A 135 -11.50 -21.40 8.35
N GLU A 136 -10.79 -20.85 9.34
CA GLU A 136 -10.92 -19.45 9.75
C GLU A 136 -10.58 -18.47 8.62
N LEU A 137 -9.48 -18.71 7.90
CA LEU A 137 -9.07 -17.88 6.76
C LEU A 137 -10.17 -17.80 5.69
N SER A 138 -10.79 -18.95 5.40
CA SER A 138 -11.89 -19.07 4.43
C SER A 138 -13.20 -18.47 4.95
N ARG A 139 -13.47 -18.58 6.25
CA ARG A 139 -14.62 -17.95 6.90
C ARG A 139 -14.50 -16.43 6.89
N ALA A 140 -13.34 -15.89 7.27
CA ALA A 140 -13.09 -14.45 7.28
C ALA A 140 -13.14 -13.86 5.87
N GLU A 141 -12.60 -14.55 4.85
CA GLU A 141 -12.77 -14.14 3.45
C GLU A 141 -14.25 -13.98 3.07
N ARG A 142 -15.08 -14.97 3.41
CA ARG A 142 -16.51 -14.93 3.12
C ARG A 142 -17.19 -13.71 3.77
N HIS A 143 -16.79 -13.36 4.99
CA HIS A 143 -17.29 -12.16 5.66
C HIS A 143 -16.86 -10.89 4.93
N ILE A 144 -15.59 -10.80 4.54
CA ILE A 144 -15.08 -9.64 3.78
C ILE A 144 -15.89 -9.46 2.49
N LEU A 145 -16.06 -10.52 1.69
CA LEU A 145 -16.84 -10.47 0.44
C LEU A 145 -18.30 -10.05 0.67
N LYS A 146 -18.94 -10.59 1.71
CA LYS A 146 -20.32 -10.25 2.09
C LYS A 146 -20.44 -8.77 2.46
N GLU A 147 -19.53 -8.24 3.28
CA GLU A 147 -19.57 -6.85 3.70
C GLU A 147 -19.23 -5.86 2.57
N MET A 148 -18.44 -6.28 1.58
CA MET A 148 -18.17 -5.50 0.38
C MET A 148 -19.27 -5.63 -0.69
N GLY A 149 -20.26 -6.50 -0.51
CA GLY A 149 -21.27 -6.78 -1.53
C GLY A 149 -20.65 -7.30 -2.83
N PHE A 150 -19.52 -8.01 -2.75
CA PHE A 150 -18.68 -8.45 -3.87
C PHE A 150 -18.09 -7.31 -4.73
N VAL A 151 -18.23 -6.04 -4.34
CA VAL A 151 -17.57 -4.90 -4.97
C VAL A 151 -16.19 -4.71 -4.33
N CYS A 152 -15.21 -5.46 -4.83
CA CYS A 152 -13.84 -5.47 -4.29
C CYS A 152 -12.83 -4.73 -5.18
N HIS A 153 -13.28 -4.04 -6.23
CA HIS A 153 -12.41 -3.21 -7.05
C HIS A 153 -11.92 -2.03 -6.21
N VAL A 154 -10.63 -1.74 -6.30
CA VAL A 154 -9.97 -0.64 -5.60
C VAL A 154 -9.08 0.09 -6.59
N GLU A 155 -9.26 1.40 -6.65
CA GLU A 155 -8.34 2.28 -7.36
C GLU A 155 -7.35 2.89 -6.37
N HIS A 156 -6.06 2.87 -6.72
CA HIS A 156 -4.98 3.31 -5.83
C HIS A 156 -4.41 4.68 -6.25
N PRO A 157 -4.00 5.53 -5.31
CA PRO A 157 -3.42 6.85 -5.61
C PRO A 157 -2.17 6.76 -6.49
N HIS A 158 -1.42 5.65 -6.40
CA HIS A 158 -0.19 5.41 -7.17
C HIS A 158 -0.36 5.57 -8.68
N LYS A 159 -1.52 5.18 -9.21
CA LYS A 159 -1.84 5.24 -10.65
C LYS A 159 -1.82 6.68 -11.19
N PHE A 160 -2.07 7.67 -10.34
CA PHE A 160 -2.19 9.07 -10.74
C PHE A 160 -0.89 9.87 -10.62
N ILE A 161 0.02 9.45 -9.74
CA ILE A 161 1.23 10.21 -9.37
C ILE A 161 2.05 10.62 -10.59
N SER A 162 2.40 9.65 -11.44
CA SER A 162 3.24 9.90 -12.63
C SER A 162 2.58 10.86 -13.62
N ASN A 163 1.26 10.71 -13.84
CA ASN A 163 0.51 11.57 -14.74
C ASN A 163 0.40 13.00 -14.20
N TYR A 164 0.19 13.16 -12.88
CA TYR A 164 0.08 14.46 -12.25
C TYR A 164 1.41 15.21 -12.32
N LEU A 165 2.52 14.55 -11.97
CA LEU A 165 3.86 15.16 -12.05
C LEU A 165 4.23 15.57 -13.47
N ALA A 166 3.91 14.73 -14.47
CA ALA A 166 4.12 15.06 -15.88
C ALA A 166 3.30 16.27 -16.32
N THR A 167 2.04 16.34 -15.91
CA THR A 167 1.12 17.46 -16.24
C THR A 167 1.57 18.78 -15.61
N LEU A 168 2.17 18.73 -14.42
CA LEU A 168 2.65 19.91 -13.71
C LEU A 168 3.89 20.56 -14.34
N GLY A 169 4.48 19.93 -15.36
CA GLY A 169 5.65 20.48 -16.08
C GLY A 169 6.88 20.64 -15.19
N THR A 170 6.84 20.16 -13.95
CA THR A 170 7.99 20.13 -13.07
C THR A 170 9.01 19.18 -13.69
N PRO A 171 10.30 19.56 -13.81
CA PRO A 171 11.35 18.57 -13.98
C PRO A 171 11.04 17.50 -12.95
N THR A 172 10.99 16.24 -13.37
CA THR A 172 10.54 15.16 -12.50
C THR A 172 11.80 14.53 -11.91
N PRO A 173 12.44 15.10 -10.85
CA PRO A 173 13.48 14.39 -10.16
C PRO A 173 12.88 13.05 -9.77
N ARG A 174 13.63 12.00 -10.09
CA ARG A 174 13.24 10.63 -9.77
C ARG A 174 12.97 10.50 -8.26
N GLU A 175 13.69 11.29 -7.48
CA GLU A 175 13.58 11.44 -6.03
C GLU A 175 12.20 11.97 -5.61
N LEU A 176 11.64 12.96 -6.31
CA LEU A 176 10.32 13.51 -5.98
C LEU A 176 9.21 12.52 -6.30
N THR A 177 9.30 11.82 -7.44
CA THR A 177 8.33 10.77 -7.79
C THR A 177 8.37 9.63 -6.78
N GLN A 178 9.58 9.19 -6.42
CA GLN A 178 9.78 8.15 -5.42
C GLN A 178 9.23 8.56 -4.06
N GLU A 179 9.43 9.83 -3.66
CA GLU A 179 8.89 10.34 -2.40
C GLU A 179 7.37 10.37 -2.40
N ALA A 180 6.74 10.87 -3.47
CA ALA A 180 5.29 10.86 -3.60
C ALA A 180 4.74 9.42 -3.53
N TRP A 181 5.45 8.45 -4.13
CA TRP A 181 5.11 7.04 -4.06
C TRP A 181 5.23 6.46 -2.64
N ASN A 182 6.28 6.83 -1.91
CA ASN A 182 6.48 6.44 -0.51
C ASN A 182 5.36 7.00 0.38
N LEU A 183 5.02 8.28 0.21
CA LEU A 183 3.91 8.92 0.91
C LEU A 183 2.55 8.26 0.57
N ALA A 184 2.36 7.82 -0.67
CA ALA A 184 1.18 7.05 -1.07
C ALA A 184 1.11 5.69 -0.37
N ASN A 185 2.24 4.98 -0.22
CA ASN A 185 2.29 3.76 0.58
C ASN A 185 1.96 4.01 2.05
N ASP A 186 2.48 5.09 2.64
CA ASP A 186 2.19 5.46 4.02
C ASP A 186 0.72 5.84 4.22
N SER A 187 0.09 6.48 3.22
CA SER A 187 -1.32 6.85 3.28
C SER A 187 -2.27 5.65 3.46
N LEU A 188 -1.87 4.47 2.97
CA LEU A 188 -2.63 3.21 3.09
C LEU A 188 -2.65 2.65 4.52
N ARG A 189 -1.82 3.17 5.43
CA ARG A 189 -1.86 2.86 6.86
C ARG A 189 -2.93 3.69 7.61
N THR A 190 -3.64 4.55 6.89
CA THR A 190 -4.61 5.50 7.44
C THR A 190 -5.98 5.35 6.77
N THR A 191 -7.00 6.02 7.32
CA THR A 191 -8.35 6.01 6.76
C THR A 191 -8.53 6.89 5.52
N LEU A 192 -7.47 7.45 4.94
CA LEU A 192 -7.57 8.27 3.73
C LEU A 192 -8.24 7.53 2.56
N CYS A 193 -7.97 6.24 2.40
CA CYS A 193 -8.54 5.39 1.35
C CYS A 193 -10.06 5.15 1.45
N VAL A 194 -10.69 5.53 2.57
CA VAL A 194 -12.15 5.48 2.76
C VAL A 194 -12.77 6.86 2.95
N ARG A 195 -11.96 7.93 2.99
CA ARG A 195 -12.41 9.33 3.16
C ARG A 195 -12.34 10.12 1.87
N PHE A 196 -11.33 9.83 1.05
CA PHE A 196 -11.01 10.60 -0.15
C PHE A 196 -10.82 9.66 -1.34
N LYS A 197 -11.20 10.16 -2.52
CA LYS A 197 -10.87 9.47 -3.76
C LYS A 197 -9.35 9.45 -3.98
N SER A 198 -8.89 8.45 -4.73
CA SER A 198 -7.46 8.24 -4.99
C SER A 198 -6.79 9.40 -5.72
N GLU A 199 -7.53 10.15 -6.53
CA GLU A 199 -7.12 11.40 -7.16
C GLU A 199 -6.74 12.46 -6.12
N VAL A 200 -7.59 12.66 -5.10
CA VAL A 200 -7.37 13.64 -4.04
C VAL A 200 -6.19 13.23 -3.16
N VAL A 201 -6.09 11.94 -2.82
CA VAL A 201 -4.94 11.41 -2.07
C VAL A 201 -3.65 11.58 -2.87
N ALA A 202 -3.68 11.32 -4.18
CA ALA A 202 -2.54 11.54 -5.08
C ALA A 202 -2.12 13.01 -5.11
N CYS A 203 -3.06 13.96 -5.18
CA CYS A 203 -2.75 15.39 -5.06
C CYS A 203 -2.10 15.72 -3.71
N GLY A 204 -2.62 15.16 -2.61
CA GLY A 204 -2.07 15.37 -1.27
C GLY A 204 -0.62 14.89 -1.12
N VAL A 205 -0.31 13.69 -1.61
CA VAL A 205 1.06 13.14 -1.52
C VAL A 205 2.03 13.85 -2.46
N VAL A 206 1.59 14.26 -3.66
CA VAL A 206 2.39 15.08 -4.58
C VAL A 206 2.67 16.46 -3.96
N TYR A 207 1.66 17.09 -3.35
CA TYR A 207 1.83 18.34 -2.64
C TYR A 207 2.86 18.21 -1.51
N ALA A 208 2.71 17.20 -0.64
CA ALA A 208 3.63 16.96 0.47
C ALA A 208 5.06 16.68 -0.01
N ALA A 209 5.23 15.86 -1.06
CA ALA A 209 6.54 15.59 -1.66
C ALA A 209 7.18 16.86 -2.24
N ALA A 210 6.44 17.64 -3.03
CA ALA A 210 6.93 18.89 -3.60
C ALA A 210 7.38 19.88 -2.52
N ARG A 211 6.65 19.97 -1.40
CA ARG A 211 7.04 20.81 -0.25
C ARG A 211 8.32 20.32 0.43
N ARG A 212 8.53 19.00 0.57
CA ARG A 212 9.78 18.42 1.10
C ARG A 212 10.99 18.76 0.22
N PHE A 213 10.83 18.68 -1.10
CA PHE A 213 11.88 18.98 -2.09
C PHE A 213 11.97 20.47 -2.48
N ARG A 214 11.14 21.34 -1.88
CA ARG A 214 11.06 22.77 -2.19
C ARG A 214 10.81 23.06 -3.68
N VAL A 215 10.05 22.19 -4.35
CA VAL A 215 9.64 22.38 -5.74
C VAL A 215 8.42 23.30 -5.78
N PRO A 216 8.48 24.44 -6.49
CA PRO A 216 7.33 25.32 -6.63
C PRO A 216 6.28 24.65 -7.54
N LEU A 217 5.04 24.62 -7.07
CA LEU A 217 3.90 24.16 -7.85
C LEU A 217 3.07 25.35 -8.35
N PRO A 218 2.39 25.25 -9.51
CA PRO A 218 1.58 26.36 -10.03
C PRO A 218 0.44 26.74 -9.09
N GLU A 219 0.35 28.02 -8.71
CA GLU A 219 -0.73 28.52 -7.84
C GLU A 219 -1.79 29.35 -8.59
N ASN A 220 -1.51 29.79 -9.83
CA ASN A 220 -2.41 30.61 -10.65
C ASN A 220 -2.52 30.07 -12.09
N PRO A 221 -3.61 29.35 -12.44
CA PRO A 221 -4.65 28.86 -11.53
C PRO A 221 -4.09 27.78 -10.58
N PRO A 222 -4.74 27.53 -9.43
CA PRO A 222 -4.27 26.51 -8.50
C PRO A 222 -4.23 25.13 -9.15
N TRP A 223 -3.05 24.50 -9.14
CA TRP A 223 -2.79 23.30 -9.93
C TRP A 223 -3.72 22.12 -9.63
N TRP A 224 -4.16 21.97 -8.38
CA TRP A 224 -5.03 20.87 -7.96
C TRP A 224 -6.41 20.90 -8.61
N LYS A 225 -6.85 22.05 -9.13
CA LYS A 225 -8.11 22.16 -9.89
C LYS A 225 -8.07 21.38 -11.21
N ALA A 226 -6.89 21.17 -11.78
CA ALA A 226 -6.73 20.36 -12.98
C ALA A 226 -7.00 18.87 -12.75
N PHE A 227 -7.07 18.45 -11.48
CA PHE A 227 -7.25 17.05 -11.05
C PHE A 227 -8.51 16.86 -10.21
N ASP A 228 -9.48 17.77 -10.33
CA ASP A 228 -10.75 17.75 -9.60
C ASP A 228 -10.60 17.61 -8.07
N ALA A 229 -9.51 18.16 -7.53
CA ALA A 229 -9.23 18.17 -6.09
C ALA A 229 -9.46 19.56 -5.48
N GLU A 230 -9.74 19.58 -4.18
CA GLU A 230 -9.85 20.80 -3.38
C GLU A 230 -8.65 20.96 -2.43
N LYS A 231 -8.30 22.21 -2.13
CA LYS A 231 -7.21 22.52 -1.18
C LYS A 231 -7.48 21.94 0.21
N SER A 232 -8.73 21.96 0.66
CA SER A 232 -9.21 21.35 1.91
C SER A 232 -8.84 19.86 2.00
N GLY A 233 -9.08 19.10 0.91
CA GLY A 233 -8.73 17.68 0.83
C GLY A 233 -7.22 17.44 0.85
N ILE A 234 -6.45 18.24 0.12
CA ILE A 234 -4.98 18.18 0.11
C ILE A 234 -4.40 18.46 1.51
N ASP A 235 -4.88 19.52 2.17
CA ASP A 235 -4.47 19.89 3.52
C ASP A 235 -4.80 18.76 4.51
N GLN A 236 -5.97 18.13 4.36
CA GLN A 236 -6.37 17.00 5.21
C GLN A 236 -5.49 15.77 5.00
N VAL A 237 -5.12 15.43 3.76
CA VAL A 237 -4.16 14.35 3.46
C VAL A 237 -2.83 14.62 4.15
N CYS A 238 -2.31 15.85 4.03
CA CYS A 238 -1.04 16.24 4.66
C CYS A 238 -1.11 16.16 6.20
N ARG A 239 -2.21 16.63 6.80
CA ARG A 239 -2.41 16.56 8.26
C ARG A 239 -2.46 15.11 8.75
N VAL A 240 -3.17 14.23 8.05
CA VAL A 240 -3.27 12.81 8.42
C VAL A 240 -1.91 12.12 8.31
N LEU A 241 -1.14 12.40 7.25
CA LEU A 241 0.23 11.87 7.11
C LEU A 241 1.17 12.41 8.20
N ALA A 242 1.11 13.71 8.51
CA ALA A 242 1.89 14.30 9.59
C ALA A 242 1.54 13.66 10.94
N HIS A 243 0.24 13.42 11.20
CA HIS A 243 -0.21 12.72 12.39
C HIS A 243 0.31 11.28 12.43
N LEU A 244 0.24 10.53 11.32
CA LEU A 244 0.78 9.17 11.21
C LEU A 244 2.26 9.11 11.64
N TYR A 245 3.07 10.08 11.19
CA TYR A 245 4.50 10.14 11.56
C TYR A 245 4.77 10.54 13.02
N SER A 246 3.77 11.10 13.71
CA SER A 246 3.87 11.42 15.14
C SER A 246 3.53 10.23 16.06
N LEU A 247 2.91 9.18 15.52
CA LEU A 247 2.45 8.04 16.30
C LEU A 247 3.60 7.08 16.66
N PRO A 248 3.52 6.41 17.82
CA PRO A 248 4.48 5.37 18.16
C PRO A 248 4.33 4.15 17.24
N LYS A 249 5.32 3.25 17.28
CA LYS A 249 5.26 1.98 16.54
C LYS A 249 4.01 1.18 16.92
N ALA A 250 3.33 0.64 15.92
CA ALA A 250 2.11 -0.11 16.15
C ALA A 250 2.35 -1.43 16.87
N ASN A 251 1.57 -1.65 17.93
CA ASN A 251 1.59 -2.87 18.72
C ASN A 251 0.20 -3.50 18.72
N TYR A 252 0.16 -4.83 18.86
CA TYR A 252 -1.10 -5.56 18.97
C TYR A 252 -1.76 -5.27 20.32
N ILE A 253 -3.04 -4.93 20.31
CA ILE A 253 -3.85 -4.73 21.50
C ILE A 253 -4.98 -5.77 21.47
N PRO A 254 -5.07 -6.70 22.44
CA PRO A 254 -6.11 -7.71 22.44
C PRO A 254 -7.46 -7.07 22.81
N VAL A 255 -8.37 -6.97 21.83
CA VAL A 255 -9.72 -6.41 22.01
C VAL A 255 -10.83 -7.36 21.54
N CYS A 256 -10.49 -8.41 20.79
CA CYS A 256 -11.46 -9.36 20.25
C CYS A 256 -12.03 -10.24 21.38
N LYS A 257 -13.36 -10.35 21.45
CA LYS A 257 -14.11 -11.07 22.50
C LYS A 257 -14.27 -12.56 22.21
N ASP A 258 -14.00 -13.01 20.99
CA ASP A 258 -14.10 -14.43 20.63
C ASP A 258 -13.04 -15.24 21.38
N GLY A 259 -13.49 -16.13 22.27
CA GLY A 259 -12.64 -17.06 23.05
C GLY A 259 -11.93 -18.15 22.24
N GLY A 260 -11.93 -18.05 20.91
CA GLY A 260 -11.14 -18.92 20.03
C GLY A 260 -9.68 -18.45 20.01
N ASP A 261 -8.72 -19.37 19.88
CA ASP A 261 -7.31 -19.00 19.85
C ASP A 261 -7.07 -18.03 18.67
N SER A 262 -6.79 -16.76 19.01
CA SER A 262 -6.44 -15.70 18.07
C SER A 262 -5.02 -15.88 17.53
N SER A 263 -4.28 -16.83 18.11
CA SER A 263 -2.89 -17.08 17.85
C SER A 263 -2.70 -18.06 16.67
N PHE A 264 -1.90 -17.66 15.70
CA PHE A 264 -1.25 -18.60 14.79
C PHE A 264 -0.17 -19.41 15.55
N THR A 265 0.36 -18.99 16.70
CA THR A 265 1.36 -19.76 17.50
C THR A 265 0.73 -20.63 18.60
N ASN A 266 1.37 -21.75 18.99
CA ASN A 266 0.84 -22.61 20.07
C ASN A 266 1.07 -21.91 21.42
N LYS A 267 0.02 -21.77 22.23
CA LYS A 267 0.13 -21.37 23.65
C LYS A 267 0.70 -22.54 24.45
N SER A 268 2.02 -22.57 24.64
CA SER A 268 2.61 -23.28 25.77
C SER A 268 2.89 -22.23 26.86
N TRP A 269 2.02 -22.18 27.86
CA TRP A 269 2.25 -21.40 29.07
C TRP A 269 3.17 -22.20 29.97
N ASN A 270 4.39 -21.72 30.18
CA ASN A 270 5.14 -22.01 31.40
C ASN A 270 5.23 -20.71 32.21
N SER A 271 4.41 -20.63 33.25
CA SER A 271 4.51 -19.66 34.32
C SER A 271 5.91 -19.72 34.93
N ILE A 272 6.65 -18.62 34.94
CA ILE A 272 7.79 -18.44 35.85
C ILE A 272 7.70 -17.05 36.49
N SER A 273 7.17 -17.10 37.71
CA SER A 273 7.52 -16.35 38.93
C SER A 273 8.43 -15.11 38.81
N GLN A 274 7.98 -14.03 39.43
CA GLN A 274 8.82 -12.90 39.85
C GLN A 274 9.98 -13.36 40.77
N PRO A 275 11.20 -12.81 40.63
CA PRO A 275 12.21 -12.89 41.67
C PRO A 275 12.12 -11.69 42.63
N ILE A 276 12.09 -11.99 43.92
CA ILE A 276 12.30 -11.10 45.07
C ILE A 276 13.75 -10.53 44.99
N PRO A 277 14.01 -9.27 45.39
CA PRO A 277 15.34 -8.67 45.28
C PRO A 277 16.25 -9.14 46.42
N LYS A 278 17.52 -9.44 46.09
CA LYS A 278 18.62 -9.46 47.06
C LYS A 278 19.73 -8.53 46.58
N GLU A 279 20.06 -7.59 47.44
CA GLU A 279 21.22 -6.70 47.36
C GLU A 279 22.53 -7.49 47.45
N ASN A 280 23.49 -7.19 46.58
CA ASN A 280 24.81 -6.65 46.94
C ASN A 280 25.72 -6.55 45.69
N SER A 281 26.32 -5.37 45.53
CA SER A 281 27.36 -4.99 44.55
C SER A 281 28.77 -5.33 45.10
N PRO A 282 29.89 -5.03 44.40
CA PRO A 282 30.11 -4.77 42.97
C PRO A 282 31.37 -5.48 42.38
N SER A 283 31.44 -5.63 41.06
CA SER A 283 32.71 -5.49 40.33
C SER A 283 32.48 -5.24 38.84
N ALA A 284 33.04 -4.14 38.35
CA ALA A 284 33.02 -3.68 36.98
C ALA A 284 33.82 -4.61 36.04
N ILE A 285 33.34 -4.78 34.81
CA ILE A 285 34.12 -4.90 33.55
C ILE A 285 33.18 -4.56 32.38
N ASP A 286 33.71 -3.79 31.45
CA ASP A 286 33.16 -3.26 30.19
C ASP A 286 32.17 -4.16 29.43
N ASP A 287 31.10 -3.55 28.87
CA ASP A 287 30.50 -4.08 27.63
C ASP A 287 29.81 -2.98 26.79
N LYS A 288 30.60 -2.31 25.94
CA LYS A 288 30.16 -1.28 24.97
C LYS A 288 29.68 -1.87 23.64
N SER A 289 29.24 -3.13 23.60
CA SER A 289 28.96 -3.86 22.35
C SER A 289 27.48 -4.06 22.01
N LYS A 290 26.53 -3.74 22.89
CA LYS A 290 25.09 -4.07 22.69
C LYS A 290 24.21 -2.99 22.06
N GLU A 291 24.69 -1.77 21.86
CA GLU A 291 23.90 -0.70 21.21
C GLU A 291 24.03 -0.68 19.67
N ARG A 292 25.10 -1.26 19.11
CA ARG A 292 25.34 -1.26 17.65
C ARG A 292 24.58 -2.33 16.86
N GLU A 293 23.92 -3.27 17.51
CA GLU A 293 23.10 -4.29 16.81
C GLU A 293 21.63 -3.89 16.67
N LYS A 294 21.09 -3.07 17.58
CA LYS A 294 19.72 -2.54 17.44
C LYS A 294 19.58 -1.50 16.32
N GLU A 295 20.60 -0.68 16.07
CA GLU A 295 20.58 0.28 14.96
C GLU A 295 20.73 -0.38 13.58
N ARG A 296 21.45 -1.50 13.49
CA ARG A 296 21.66 -2.22 12.22
C ARG A 296 20.40 -2.92 11.70
N ASP A 297 19.52 -3.39 12.60
CA ASP A 297 18.24 -4.01 12.21
C ASP A 297 17.17 -2.98 11.81
N ILE A 298 17.22 -1.76 12.36
CA ILE A 298 16.33 -0.65 11.99
C ILE A 298 16.67 -0.14 10.57
N GLY A 299 17.95 -0.06 10.21
CA GLY A 299 18.40 0.33 8.87
C GLY A 299 17.99 -0.66 7.77
N ARG A 300 17.86 -1.95 8.09
CA ARG A 300 17.55 -3.01 7.12
C ARG A 300 16.09 -2.98 6.66
N TYR A 301 15.16 -2.57 7.53
CA TYR A 301 13.75 -2.38 7.19
C TYR A 301 13.51 -1.14 6.32
N ARG A 302 14.29 -0.07 6.52
CA ARG A 302 14.27 1.13 5.68
C ARG A 302 14.88 0.90 4.29
N SER A 303 15.92 0.06 4.21
CA SER A 303 16.56 -0.30 2.94
C SER A 303 15.72 -1.29 2.10
N MET A 304 14.94 -2.19 2.72
CA MET A 304 14.05 -3.09 1.95
C MET A 304 12.85 -2.37 1.31
N THR A 305 12.50 -1.18 1.76
CA THR A 305 11.45 -0.34 1.13
C THR A 305 11.97 0.44 -0.08
N GLU A 306 13.30 0.55 -0.26
CA GLU A 306 13.92 1.31 -1.37
C GLU A 306 14.05 0.52 -2.68
N VAL A 307 13.67 -0.75 -2.73
CA VAL A 307 13.77 -1.55 -3.97
C VAL A 307 12.55 -2.45 -4.14
N ILE A 308 11.45 -1.92 -4.67
CA ILE A 308 10.51 -2.61 -5.58
C ILE A 308 9.74 -1.52 -6.34
N VAL A 309 10.22 -1.16 -7.54
CA VAL A 309 9.37 -0.59 -8.59
C VAL A 309 8.90 -1.78 -9.44
N PRO A 310 7.59 -2.02 -9.65
CA PRO A 310 7.14 -3.08 -10.54
C PRO A 310 7.63 -2.80 -11.96
N ARG A 311 8.40 -3.73 -12.53
CA ARG A 311 8.95 -3.69 -13.90
C ARG A 311 7.87 -3.74 -15.02
N ILE A 312 6.59 -3.75 -14.65
CA ILE A 312 5.45 -4.03 -15.53
C ILE A 312 4.95 -2.77 -16.26
N GLU A 313 5.11 -1.57 -15.69
CA GLU A 313 4.77 -0.31 -16.41
C GLU A 313 5.88 0.20 -17.34
N GLN A 314 7.15 -0.19 -17.10
CA GLN A 314 8.27 0.21 -17.95
C GLN A 314 8.20 -0.40 -19.36
N GLN A 315 7.58 -1.57 -19.52
CA GLN A 315 7.44 -2.21 -20.85
C GLN A 315 6.33 -1.59 -21.72
N LYS A 316 5.25 -1.07 -21.11
CA LYS A 316 4.20 -0.35 -21.86
C LYS A 316 4.66 1.02 -22.36
N ILE A 317 5.49 1.72 -21.59
CA ILE A 317 6.06 3.03 -21.97
C ILE A 317 7.08 2.87 -23.10
N ARG A 318 7.90 1.81 -23.07
CA ARG A 318 8.92 1.56 -24.11
C ARG A 318 8.31 1.20 -25.46
N GLY A 319 7.21 0.45 -25.48
CA GLY A 319 6.46 0.11 -26.70
C GLY A 319 5.76 1.31 -27.35
N HIS A 320 5.41 2.36 -26.58
CA HIS A 320 4.80 3.55 -27.13
C HIS A 320 5.83 4.52 -27.73
N LEU A 321 7.04 4.60 -27.15
CA LEU A 321 8.16 5.40 -27.64
C LEU A 321 8.81 4.83 -28.91
N GLU A 322 8.84 3.51 -29.11
CA GLU A 322 9.35 2.90 -30.35
C GLU A 322 8.42 3.14 -31.55
N LYS A 323 7.09 3.13 -31.35
CA LYS A 323 6.13 3.47 -32.41
C LYS A 323 6.19 4.94 -32.83
N SER A 324 6.51 5.86 -31.91
CA SER A 324 6.71 7.28 -32.25
C SER A 324 8.06 7.59 -32.90
N ARG A 325 9.08 6.73 -32.75
CA ARG A 325 10.37 6.88 -33.46
C ARG A 325 10.28 6.42 -34.92
N HIS A 326 9.59 5.32 -35.19
CA HIS A 326 9.38 4.85 -36.58
C HIS A 326 8.50 5.75 -37.44
N HIS A 327 7.74 6.68 -36.85
CA HIS A 327 6.98 7.66 -37.63
C HIS A 327 7.78 8.93 -37.96
N ARG A 328 8.86 9.24 -37.24
CA ARG A 328 9.69 10.44 -37.45
C ARG A 328 10.85 10.23 -38.42
N ASP A 329 11.33 8.99 -38.60
CA ASP A 329 12.44 8.69 -39.52
C ASP A 329 12.00 8.52 -40.99
N ARG A 330 10.70 8.63 -41.30
CA ARG A 330 10.19 8.54 -42.69
C ARG A 330 10.14 9.87 -43.44
N ASP A 331 10.28 11.00 -42.75
CA ASP A 331 10.05 12.33 -43.35
C ASP A 331 11.33 13.06 -43.79
N TYR A 332 12.51 12.43 -43.73
CA TYR A 332 13.78 13.07 -44.09
C TYR A 332 14.44 12.56 -45.39
N HIS A 333 13.76 11.72 -46.17
CA HIS A 333 14.23 11.30 -47.49
C HIS A 333 13.11 11.40 -48.54
N ASN A 334 12.69 12.63 -48.86
CA ASN A 334 12.07 12.90 -50.16
C ASN A 334 12.19 14.39 -50.54
N SER A 335 13.39 14.81 -50.96
CA SER A 335 13.56 16.10 -51.65
C SER A 335 14.76 16.02 -52.59
N SER A 336 14.58 15.35 -53.72
CA SER A 336 15.35 15.61 -54.95
C SER A 336 14.85 14.68 -56.04
N TYR A 337 14.03 15.22 -56.95
CA TYR A 337 13.86 14.88 -58.38
C TYR A 337 12.39 15.06 -58.80
N SER A 338 12.09 16.17 -59.47
CA SER A 338 11.32 16.19 -60.72
C SER A 338 11.01 17.64 -61.10
N SER A 339 11.82 18.20 -61.99
CA SER A 339 11.40 19.30 -62.86
C SER A 339 12.04 19.00 -64.19
N ARG A 340 11.25 18.40 -65.09
CA ARG A 340 11.43 18.47 -66.53
C ARG A 340 10.18 17.92 -67.22
N ASP A 341 9.80 18.69 -68.23
CA ASP A 341 8.94 18.35 -69.36
C ASP A 341 7.43 18.40 -69.13
N GLU A 342 6.86 19.58 -69.42
CA GLU A 342 5.75 19.73 -70.37
C GLU A 342 5.59 21.21 -70.73
N ASP A 343 6.10 21.60 -71.91
CA ASP A 343 5.45 22.59 -72.79
C ASP A 343 6.25 22.73 -74.09
N ARG A 344 5.89 21.91 -75.08
CA ARG A 344 6.25 22.09 -76.49
C ARG A 344 4.97 22.09 -77.31
N HIS A 345 4.40 23.27 -77.52
CA HIS A 345 3.69 23.63 -78.75
C HIS A 345 3.50 25.15 -78.84
N ARG A 346 4.25 25.80 -79.73
CA ARG A 346 3.69 26.64 -80.80
C ARG A 346 4.76 27.04 -81.82
N HIS A 347 4.32 26.97 -83.06
CA HIS A 347 5.02 27.19 -84.32
C HIS A 347 5.18 28.69 -84.68
N HIS A 348 6.00 28.90 -85.72
CA HIS A 348 6.19 30.08 -86.61
C HIS A 348 7.22 31.12 -86.13
N SER A 349 7.97 31.86 -86.95
CA SER A 349 8.47 31.86 -88.35
C SER A 349 9.06 33.27 -88.51
N TYR A 350 10.12 33.44 -89.33
CA TYR A 350 10.78 34.72 -89.74
C TYR A 350 11.59 35.42 -88.64
N ALA A 351 12.79 35.96 -88.87
CA ALA A 351 13.56 36.31 -90.07
C ALA A 351 15.06 36.18 -89.78
#